data_AF-A0A966Q8E6-F1
#
_entry.id   AF-A0A966Q8E6-F1
#
_cell.length_a   1.000
_cell.length_b   1.000
_cell.length_c   1.000
_cell.angle_alpha   90.00
_cell.angle_beta   90.00
_cell.angle_gamma   90.00
#
_symmetry.space_group_name_H-M   'P 1'
#
loop_
_entity.id
_entity.type
_entity.pdbx_description
1 polymer ?
#
loop_
_entity_poly.entity_id
_entity_poly.type
_entity_poly.pdbx_seq_one_letter_code
_entity_poly.pdbx_strand_id
1 'polypeptide(L)'
;MPNIPGTRHSPRIATCKPNPQDKPKCGVDRDVQTQDEPARHGDGGQPAESRQKMGRTRKPAQHEALPEIRPLPHAIVGQRDQSEPSGQRLTEGGKSKGQRQSGQTGTDPSTHGNSKHVLFSFPRRSESTLARLVGTIFLPLPRLMIPNRLREFLWRFFLAWAGIGLLAVTFRLTPAWADTLPLPDWLRGFVGICLKNGDFVSMLLAASHVYFSTVDRIGLRKARITAAIILASSALLETVGTLSGIPFGSYQYTDAFGPRMGGVLPLAIPLAWFAVVAGANLSLSQYWRGGSRAPIAIATGAVTMLFDFLMEPFAYAIRGYWHWAGNVVPPQNFFSWFIFSSLLAWITPIYAEPARKSDPRPAITLGIMSGLFLAARMAHGV
;
A
#
# COMPACT_ATOMS: atom_id res chain seq x y z
N MET A 1 -23.68 20.82 -58.88
CA MET A 1 -25.13 20.49 -58.99
C MET A 1 -25.26 18.97 -58.89
N PRO A 2 -26.38 18.42 -58.38
CA PRO A 2 -26.88 18.42 -57.00
C PRO A 2 -27.02 16.95 -56.47
N ASN A 3 -26.99 16.65 -55.17
CA ASN A 3 -28.04 16.78 -54.14
C ASN A 3 -29.15 15.70 -54.18
N ILE A 4 -29.37 15.09 -53.00
CA ILE A 4 -30.63 14.59 -52.39
C ILE A 4 -30.71 13.07 -52.05
N PRO A 5 -31.21 12.73 -50.83
CA PRO A 5 -31.13 11.41 -50.19
C PRO A 5 -32.46 10.64 -50.17
N GLY A 6 -32.42 9.35 -49.86
CA GLY A 6 -33.58 8.48 -49.68
C GLY A 6 -33.73 7.97 -48.24
N THR A 7 -34.70 8.53 -47.52
CA THR A 7 -35.23 8.06 -46.24
C THR A 7 -36.21 6.90 -46.43
N ARG A 8 -36.23 5.92 -45.50
CA ARG A 8 -37.43 5.13 -45.17
C ARG A 8 -37.52 4.90 -43.66
N HIS A 9 -38.75 5.06 -43.18
CA HIS A 9 -39.21 5.07 -41.80
C HIS A 9 -39.57 3.66 -41.27
N SER A 10 -39.26 3.44 -39.97
CA SER A 10 -40.07 2.86 -38.86
C SER A 10 -40.63 1.42 -38.96
N PRO A 11 -40.87 0.69 -37.82
CA PRO A 11 -41.37 1.24 -36.55
C PRO A 11 -40.73 0.78 -35.23
N ARG A 12 -41.08 1.57 -34.21
CA ARG A 12 -40.85 1.44 -32.77
C ARG A 12 -41.48 0.16 -32.21
N ILE A 13 -40.79 -0.51 -31.29
CA ILE A 13 -41.40 -1.44 -30.33
C ILE A 13 -41.12 -0.93 -28.92
N ALA A 14 -42.19 -0.93 -28.13
CA ALA A 14 -42.34 -0.31 -26.83
C ALA A 14 -41.59 -1.04 -25.70
N THR A 15 -41.16 -0.24 -24.73
CA THR A 15 -40.68 -0.62 -23.40
C THR A 15 -41.83 -1.03 -22.49
N CYS A 16 -41.70 -2.13 -21.75
CA CYS A 16 -42.43 -2.37 -20.49
C CYS A 16 -41.54 -3.13 -19.49
N LYS A 17 -41.20 -2.48 -18.37
CA LYS A 17 -40.75 -3.12 -17.11
C LYS A 17 -41.99 -3.65 -16.36
N PRO A 18 -41.81 -4.63 -15.46
CA PRO A 18 -42.54 -4.58 -14.20
C PRO A 18 -41.63 -4.75 -12.98
N ASN A 19 -41.96 -4.02 -11.91
CA ASN A 19 -41.54 -4.23 -10.52
C ASN A 19 -42.83 -4.17 -9.64
N PRO A 20 -42.82 -4.48 -8.34
CA PRO A 20 -43.31 -5.74 -7.77
C PRO A 20 -44.50 -5.51 -6.82
N GLN A 21 -45.51 -6.38 -6.81
CA GLN A 21 -46.43 -6.61 -5.68
C GLN A 21 -47.52 -7.59 -6.12
N ASP A 22 -47.53 -8.79 -5.55
CA ASP A 22 -48.72 -9.47 -5.00
C ASP A 22 -48.49 -10.98 -4.78
N LYS A 23 -48.79 -11.44 -3.57
CA LYS A 23 -48.91 -12.87 -3.19
C LYS A 23 -50.30 -13.39 -3.59
N PRO A 24 -50.49 -14.71 -3.68
CA PRO A 24 -51.34 -15.33 -2.65
C PRO A 24 -50.83 -16.67 -2.10
N LYS A 25 -51.30 -16.96 -0.88
CA LYS A 25 -51.23 -18.25 -0.15
C LYS A 25 -52.42 -19.14 -0.51
N CYS A 26 -52.24 -20.47 -0.44
CA CYS A 26 -53.15 -21.56 0.02
C CYS A 26 -52.37 -22.88 -0.23
N GLY A 27 -52.08 -23.82 0.69
CA GLY A 27 -52.93 -24.55 1.67
C GLY A 27 -53.25 -25.96 1.08
N VAL A 28 -52.46 -27.03 1.37
CA VAL A 28 -52.73 -28.18 2.30
C VAL A 28 -53.94 -29.04 1.83
N ASP A 29 -53.89 -30.37 1.59
CA ASP A 29 -53.51 -31.51 2.48
C ASP A 29 -53.38 -32.88 1.73
N ARG A 30 -52.59 -33.80 2.33
CA ARG A 30 -52.69 -35.30 2.57
C ARG A 30 -53.54 -36.22 1.67
N ASP A 31 -53.36 -37.54 1.52
CA ASP A 31 -52.56 -38.67 2.09
C ASP A 31 -52.84 -39.90 1.17
N VAL A 32 -51.97 -40.93 1.11
CA VAL A 32 -52.29 -42.41 1.04
C VAL A 32 -51.01 -43.25 1.27
N GLN A 33 -50.77 -43.64 2.53
CA GLN A 33 -50.57 -44.99 3.14
C GLN A 33 -50.49 -46.25 2.24
N THR A 34 -49.86 -47.43 2.52
CA THR A 34 -49.10 -48.08 3.63
C THR A 34 -48.56 -49.45 3.10
N GLN A 35 -47.51 -50.08 3.66
CA GLN A 35 -47.48 -51.30 4.55
C GLN A 35 -46.34 -52.22 4.01
N ASP A 36 -45.54 -53.04 4.73
CA ASP A 36 -45.62 -53.71 6.03
C ASP A 36 -44.21 -54.13 6.56
N GLU A 37 -44.09 -54.26 7.89
CA GLU A 37 -43.03 -54.92 8.70
C GLU A 37 -43.38 -56.42 8.94
N PRO A 38 -42.65 -57.33 9.65
CA PRO A 38 -42.09 -57.14 11.01
C PRO A 38 -40.83 -57.95 11.44
N ALA A 39 -40.42 -57.66 12.68
CA ALA A 39 -39.27 -58.07 13.51
C ALA A 39 -39.12 -59.54 14.02
N ARG A 40 -37.92 -59.92 14.53
CA ARG A 40 -37.60 -60.28 15.97
C ARG A 40 -36.28 -61.07 16.21
N HIS A 41 -35.83 -61.01 17.48
CA HIS A 41 -34.82 -61.78 18.25
C HIS A 41 -33.36 -61.26 18.24
N GLY A 42 -32.60 -61.16 19.33
CA GLY A 42 -32.81 -61.51 20.75
C GLY A 42 -31.49 -61.97 21.40
N ASP A 43 -31.02 -61.21 22.39
CA ASP A 43 -30.31 -61.61 23.63
C ASP A 43 -28.86 -62.18 23.66
N GLY A 44 -28.10 -61.75 24.69
CA GLY A 44 -27.18 -62.60 25.45
C GLY A 44 -25.65 -62.51 25.24
N GLY A 45 -24.93 -62.02 26.27
CA GLY A 45 -23.74 -62.73 26.79
C GLY A 45 -22.34 -62.12 26.63
N GLN A 46 -21.84 -61.47 27.69
CA GLN A 46 -20.42 -61.49 28.13
C GLN A 46 -20.16 -62.79 28.94
N PRO A 47 -18.91 -63.31 29.14
CA PRO A 47 -17.85 -62.59 29.89
C PRO A 47 -16.36 -62.94 29.59
N ALA A 48 -15.47 -62.11 30.19
CA ALA A 48 -14.14 -62.39 30.80
C ALA A 48 -13.05 -63.13 29.97
N GLU A 49 -11.73 -62.96 30.09
CA GLU A 49 -10.81 -62.31 31.02
C GLU A 49 -9.41 -62.36 30.35
N SER A 50 -8.57 -61.33 30.49
CA SER A 50 -7.15 -61.54 30.84
C SER A 50 -6.45 -60.21 31.11
N ARG A 51 -6.04 -60.10 32.37
CA ARG A 51 -5.19 -59.08 32.97
C ARG A 51 -3.81 -59.04 32.32
N GLN A 52 -3.26 -57.85 32.13
CA GLN A 52 -1.96 -57.53 32.72
C GLN A 52 -1.91 -56.09 33.21
N LYS A 53 -1.53 -55.98 34.50
CA LYS A 53 -1.40 -54.77 35.31
C LYS A 53 -0.07 -54.05 35.01
N MET A 54 0.01 -52.84 35.59
CA MET A 54 1.19 -52.12 36.09
C MET A 54 1.78 -51.10 35.11
N GLY A 55 1.93 -49.81 35.42
CA GLY A 55 1.72 -49.08 36.67
C GLY A 55 1.79 -47.58 36.41
N ARG A 56 1.12 -46.82 37.29
CA ARG A 56 1.13 -45.36 37.36
C ARG A 56 2.55 -44.82 37.53
N THR A 57 2.88 -43.70 36.86
CA THR A 57 3.17 -42.42 37.53
C THR A 57 3.41 -41.32 36.50
N ARG A 58 2.51 -40.32 36.49
CA ARG A 58 2.80 -38.99 35.95
C ARG A 58 3.83 -38.34 36.88
N LYS A 59 4.96 -37.88 36.34
CA LYS A 59 5.84 -36.88 36.98
C LYS A 59 5.88 -35.62 36.11
N PRO A 60 6.01 -34.43 36.74
CA PRO A 60 5.73 -33.14 36.13
C PRO A 60 6.90 -32.62 35.29
N ALA A 61 6.56 -31.62 34.46
CA ALA A 61 7.47 -30.83 33.64
C ALA A 61 8.75 -30.44 34.40
N GLN A 62 9.89 -30.76 33.80
CA GLN A 62 11.16 -30.14 34.17
C GLN A 62 11.15 -28.72 33.61
N HIS A 63 11.16 -27.74 34.51
CA HIS A 63 11.54 -26.37 34.18
C HIS A 63 13.00 -26.37 33.73
N GLU A 64 13.22 -26.16 32.44
CA GLU A 64 14.51 -25.69 31.93
C GLU A 64 14.70 -24.26 32.45
N ALA A 65 15.69 -24.09 33.32
CA ALA A 65 16.08 -22.79 33.86
C ALA A 65 16.66 -21.92 32.74
N LEU A 66 16.05 -20.76 32.51
CA LEU A 66 16.62 -19.68 31.70
C LEU A 66 17.99 -19.27 32.28
N PRO A 67 19.01 -19.01 31.44
CA PRO A 67 20.27 -18.47 31.93
C PRO A 67 20.06 -17.06 32.49
N GLU A 68 20.51 -16.88 33.73
CA GLU A 68 20.50 -15.63 34.49
C GLU A 68 21.31 -14.55 33.73
N ILE A 69 20.63 -13.52 33.23
CA ILE A 69 21.26 -12.36 32.59
C ILE A 69 21.91 -11.51 33.68
N ARG A 70 23.24 -11.54 33.77
CA ARG A 70 24.03 -10.58 34.56
C ARG A 70 23.82 -9.16 34.02
N PRO A 71 23.53 -8.16 34.86
CA PRO A 71 23.55 -6.78 34.41
C PRO A 71 25.00 -6.32 34.18
N LEU A 72 25.27 -5.75 33.00
CA LEU A 72 26.53 -5.08 32.69
C LEU A 72 26.64 -3.77 33.49
N PRO A 73 27.85 -3.37 33.93
CA PRO A 73 28.05 -2.25 34.84
C PRO A 73 27.78 -0.89 34.15
N HIS A 74 27.10 -0.01 34.88
CA HIS A 74 26.92 1.39 34.52
C HIS A 74 28.27 2.12 34.43
N ALA A 75 28.57 2.64 33.25
CA ALA A 75 29.68 3.58 33.05
C ALA A 75 29.25 5.01 33.46
N ILE A 76 29.71 5.41 34.64
CA ILE A 76 30.24 6.72 35.04
C ILE A 76 29.58 7.96 34.40
N VAL A 77 28.61 8.54 35.12
CA VAL A 77 28.27 9.96 35.05
C VAL A 77 29.19 10.70 36.01
N GLY A 78 30.02 11.61 35.50
CA GLY A 78 30.86 12.49 36.30
C GLY A 78 30.03 13.53 37.04
N GLN A 79 30.19 13.57 38.37
CA GLN A 79 29.75 14.65 39.25
C GLN A 79 30.34 15.99 38.81
N ARG A 80 29.53 17.05 38.85
CA ARG A 80 30.02 18.40 39.16
C ARG A 80 29.17 19.00 40.26
N ASP A 81 29.85 19.30 41.35
CA ASP A 81 29.38 19.97 42.55
C ASP A 81 28.86 21.38 42.27
N GLN A 82 27.93 21.77 43.14
CA GLN A 82 27.48 23.14 43.35
C GLN A 82 28.55 23.95 44.09
N SER A 83 28.78 25.18 43.62
CA SER A 83 29.20 26.30 44.48
C SER A 83 28.91 27.61 43.76
N GLU A 84 28.06 28.46 44.35
CA GLU A 84 27.96 29.89 44.05
C GLU A 84 29.32 30.59 44.26
N PRO A 85 29.55 31.77 43.66
CA PRO A 85 29.27 33.00 44.41
C PRO A 85 28.74 34.19 43.57
N SER A 86 27.87 34.97 44.23
CA SER A 86 27.96 36.43 44.39
C SER A 86 28.06 37.37 43.18
N GLY A 87 27.18 38.38 43.18
CA GLY A 87 27.68 39.76 43.18
C GLY A 87 27.39 40.63 41.96
N GLN A 88 26.50 41.59 42.21
CA GLN A 88 26.57 42.98 41.76
C GLN A 88 26.06 43.38 40.37
N ARG A 89 25.11 44.29 40.49
CA ARG A 89 24.38 45.11 39.53
C ARG A 89 25.01 46.51 39.58
N LEU A 90 25.31 47.10 38.43
CA LEU A 90 25.58 48.53 38.21
C LEU A 90 25.01 48.88 36.82
N THR A 91 23.90 49.64 36.74
CA THR A 91 23.82 51.08 36.36
C THR A 91 24.38 51.34 34.95
N GLU A 92 23.68 51.92 33.96
CA GLU A 92 23.00 53.22 33.92
C GLU A 92 22.33 53.37 32.51
N GLY A 93 21.16 54.02 32.40
CA GLY A 93 21.00 55.26 31.62
C GLY A 93 20.61 55.02 30.15
N GLY A 94 19.63 55.68 29.51
CA GLY A 94 18.74 56.78 29.85
C GLY A 94 18.14 57.32 28.54
N LYS A 95 16.92 57.90 28.61
CA LYS A 95 16.36 58.95 27.71
C LYS A 95 16.13 58.56 26.23
N SER A 96 15.15 59.06 25.48
CA SER A 96 14.05 60.00 25.71
C SER A 96 13.03 59.84 24.57
N LYS A 97 11.79 60.19 24.91
CA LYS A 97 10.62 60.52 24.09
C LYS A 97 10.91 61.40 22.87
N GLY A 98 10.06 61.25 21.84
CA GLY A 98 9.75 62.26 20.83
C GLY A 98 8.42 61.94 20.13
N GLN A 99 7.46 62.86 20.22
CA GLN A 99 6.04 62.75 19.89
C GLN A 99 5.70 63.82 18.82
N ARG A 100 4.51 63.69 18.17
CA ARG A 100 3.77 64.69 17.34
C ARG A 100 4.09 64.73 15.83
N GLN A 101 3.20 65.12 14.90
CA GLN A 101 1.74 65.29 14.81
C GLN A 101 1.38 65.49 13.31
N SER A 102 0.10 65.24 12.99
CA SER A 102 -0.78 65.69 11.88
C SER A 102 -0.32 66.69 10.80
N GLY A 103 -0.88 66.52 9.59
CA GLY A 103 -1.07 67.58 8.58
C GLY A 103 -1.99 67.11 7.44
N GLN A 104 -2.93 67.97 7.04
CA GLN A 104 -4.15 67.69 6.26
C GLN A 104 -4.07 68.32 4.84
N THR A 105 -5.04 67.95 3.99
CA THR A 105 -5.68 68.71 2.86
C THR A 105 -4.97 68.95 1.51
N GLY A 106 -5.68 68.64 0.41
CA GLY A 106 -5.99 69.63 -0.64
C GLY A 106 -5.68 69.32 -2.13
N THR A 107 -6.76 69.12 -2.91
CA THR A 107 -7.03 69.65 -4.28
C THR A 107 -6.26 69.18 -5.54
N ASP A 108 -7.04 68.66 -6.51
CA ASP A 108 -6.83 68.65 -7.99
C ASP A 108 -6.94 70.10 -8.57
N PRO A 109 -6.47 70.47 -9.80
CA PRO A 109 -6.79 69.78 -11.07
C PRO A 109 -5.75 69.83 -12.24
N SER A 110 -5.96 68.93 -13.21
CA SER A 110 -5.70 69.02 -14.68
C SER A 110 -4.45 69.74 -15.24
N THR A 111 -3.64 69.03 -16.04
CA THR A 111 -3.10 69.53 -17.33
C THR A 111 -2.46 68.42 -18.18
N HIS A 112 -2.68 68.50 -19.49
CA HIS A 112 -2.09 67.68 -20.54
C HIS A 112 -0.56 67.71 -20.55
N GLY A 113 0.08 66.56 -20.75
CA GLY A 113 1.53 66.47 -20.96
C GLY A 113 1.92 65.14 -21.61
N ASN A 114 2.05 65.17 -22.93
CA ASN A 114 2.56 64.10 -23.78
C ASN A 114 3.99 63.69 -23.33
N SER A 115 4.22 62.44 -22.95
CA SER A 115 5.58 61.91 -22.69
C SER A 115 5.66 60.38 -22.79
N LYS A 116 6.24 59.95 -23.92
CA LYS A 116 7.16 58.82 -24.11
C LYS A 116 7.04 57.66 -23.10
N HIS A 117 6.52 56.52 -23.57
CA HIS A 117 6.62 55.23 -22.88
C HIS A 117 8.09 54.87 -22.62
N VAL A 118 8.56 55.07 -21.39
CA VAL A 118 9.78 54.47 -20.86
C VAL A 118 9.43 53.05 -20.41
N LEU A 119 9.89 52.05 -21.14
CA LEU A 119 9.86 50.65 -20.74
C LEU A 119 10.76 50.47 -19.51
N PHE A 120 10.16 50.40 -18.33
CA PHE A 120 10.85 49.93 -17.12
C PHE A 120 11.14 48.43 -17.26
N SER A 121 12.39 48.11 -17.58
CA SER A 121 12.93 46.76 -17.46
C SER A 121 13.07 46.41 -15.98
N PHE A 122 12.20 45.53 -15.46
CA PHE A 122 12.39 44.92 -14.15
C PHE A 122 13.64 44.01 -14.18
N PRO A 123 14.58 44.12 -13.23
CA PRO A 123 15.69 43.19 -13.14
C PRO A 123 15.16 41.80 -12.77
N ARG A 124 15.50 40.82 -13.61
CA ARG A 124 15.21 39.40 -13.43
C ARG A 124 15.75 38.97 -12.06
N ARG A 125 14.84 38.54 -11.17
CA ARG A 125 15.16 38.03 -9.84
C ARG A 125 16.19 36.91 -9.96
N SER A 126 17.40 37.15 -9.46
CA SER A 126 18.49 36.18 -9.37
C SER A 126 17.96 34.91 -8.70
N GLU A 127 17.93 33.79 -9.43
CA GLU A 127 17.70 32.49 -8.83
C GLU A 127 18.75 32.24 -7.75
N SER A 128 18.31 31.90 -6.53
CA SER A 128 19.22 31.64 -5.42
C SER A 128 20.09 30.43 -5.74
N THR A 129 21.36 30.48 -5.35
CA THR A 129 22.35 29.38 -5.47
C THR A 129 21.82 28.05 -4.92
N LEU A 130 20.87 28.12 -4.00
CA LEU A 130 20.16 26.98 -3.40
C LEU A 130 19.23 26.27 -4.41
N ALA A 131 18.58 27.00 -5.33
CA ALA A 131 17.79 26.42 -6.42
C ALA A 131 18.68 25.68 -7.43
N ARG A 132 19.90 26.17 -7.67
CA ARG A 132 20.90 25.49 -8.49
C ARG A 132 21.43 24.23 -7.80
N LEU A 133 21.75 24.30 -6.51
CA LEU A 133 22.21 23.12 -5.75
C LEU A 133 21.14 22.01 -5.70
N VAL A 134 19.87 22.37 -5.45
CA VAL A 134 18.75 21.41 -5.47
C VAL A 134 18.54 20.84 -6.87
N GLY A 135 18.73 21.63 -7.93
CA GLY A 135 18.68 21.18 -9.31
C GLY A 135 19.78 20.19 -9.69
N THR A 136 20.90 20.16 -8.97
CA THR A 136 22.07 19.33 -9.29
C THR A 136 22.00 17.94 -8.65
N ILE A 137 21.27 17.80 -7.52
CA ILE A 137 21.01 16.50 -6.88
C ILE A 137 20.03 15.64 -7.70
N PHE A 138 19.18 16.28 -8.52
CA PHE A 138 18.38 15.60 -9.53
C PHE A 138 19.14 15.53 -10.84
N LEU A 139 19.92 14.47 -11.03
CA LEU A 139 20.52 14.09 -12.32
C LEU A 139 19.59 14.48 -13.47
N PRO A 140 19.97 15.45 -14.34
CA PRO A 140 19.25 15.73 -15.56
C PRO A 140 19.64 14.62 -16.54
N LEU A 141 19.18 13.39 -16.26
CA LEU A 141 19.18 12.37 -17.27
C LEU A 141 18.41 12.95 -18.47
N PRO A 142 18.99 12.88 -19.69
CA PRO A 142 18.31 13.35 -20.88
C PRO A 142 16.91 12.75 -20.92
N ARG A 143 15.97 13.42 -21.58
CA ARG A 143 14.62 12.92 -21.84
C ARG A 143 14.70 11.64 -22.70
N LEU A 144 15.22 10.56 -22.14
CA LEU A 144 15.12 9.24 -22.70
C LEU A 144 13.64 8.93 -22.59
N MET A 145 12.93 9.11 -23.70
CA MET A 145 11.64 8.50 -23.89
C MET A 145 11.86 7.01 -23.61
N ILE A 146 11.37 6.53 -22.47
CA ILE A 146 11.42 5.11 -22.15
C ILE A 146 10.75 4.39 -23.33
N PRO A 147 11.45 3.46 -24.01
CA PRO A 147 10.92 2.87 -25.23
C PRO A 147 9.56 2.23 -24.97
N ASN A 148 8.56 2.52 -25.80
CA ASN A 148 7.24 1.87 -25.75
C ASN A 148 7.36 0.34 -25.67
N ARG A 149 8.33 -0.22 -26.38
CA ARG A 149 8.64 -1.65 -26.38
C ARG A 149 8.99 -2.18 -25.00
N LEU A 150 9.82 -1.46 -24.23
CA LEU A 150 10.22 -1.88 -22.88
C LEU A 150 9.01 -1.88 -21.93
N ARG A 151 8.15 -0.86 -22.03
CA ARG A 151 6.94 -0.77 -21.19
C ARG A 151 5.97 -1.90 -21.45
N GLU A 152 5.74 -2.19 -22.73
CA GLU A 152 4.85 -3.28 -23.14
C GLU A 152 5.43 -4.64 -22.75
N PHE A 153 6.75 -4.82 -22.89
CA PHE A 153 7.44 -6.01 -22.43
C PHE A 153 7.27 -6.22 -20.92
N LEU A 154 7.55 -5.20 -20.10
CA LEU A 154 7.43 -5.30 -18.64
C LEU A 154 5.99 -5.57 -18.19
N TRP A 155 5.01 -4.99 -18.87
CA TRP A 155 3.59 -5.28 -18.62
C TRP A 155 3.24 -6.74 -18.91
N ARG A 156 3.62 -7.25 -20.09
CA ARG A 156 3.37 -8.65 -20.46
C ARG A 156 4.12 -9.62 -19.56
N PHE A 157 5.34 -9.26 -19.17
CA PHE A 157 6.14 -10.05 -18.25
C PHE A 157 5.49 -10.08 -16.86
N PHE A 158 5.00 -8.95 -16.35
CA PHE A 158 4.21 -8.92 -15.12
C PHE A 158 2.98 -9.83 -15.19
N LEU A 159 2.21 -9.80 -16.28
CA LEU A 159 1.04 -10.66 -16.45
C LEU A 159 1.40 -12.15 -16.47
N ALA A 160 2.44 -12.53 -17.21
CA ALA A 160 2.92 -13.91 -17.26
C ALA A 160 3.45 -14.35 -15.88
N TRP A 161 4.21 -13.50 -15.20
CA TRP A 161 4.76 -13.76 -13.88
C TRP A 161 3.67 -13.90 -12.82
N ALA A 162 2.64 -13.05 -12.86
CA ALA A 162 1.48 -13.15 -12.00
C ALA A 162 0.68 -14.45 -12.24
N GLY A 163 0.56 -14.89 -13.50
CA GLY A 163 -0.04 -16.18 -13.84
C GLY A 163 0.75 -17.36 -13.26
N ILE A 164 2.08 -17.33 -13.38
CA ILE A 164 2.96 -18.33 -12.75
C ILE A 164 2.83 -18.29 -11.22
N GLY A 165 2.82 -17.09 -10.63
CA GLY A 165 2.63 -16.89 -9.20
C GLY A 165 1.30 -17.44 -8.69
N LEU A 166 0.21 -17.26 -9.45
CA LEU A 166 -1.10 -17.81 -9.13
C LEU A 166 -1.05 -19.34 -9.07
N LEU A 167 -0.44 -19.98 -10.06
CA LEU A 167 -0.27 -21.43 -10.09
C LEU A 167 0.61 -21.89 -8.93
N ALA A 168 1.74 -21.22 -8.69
CA ALA A 168 2.65 -21.55 -7.61
C ALA A 168 1.97 -21.52 -6.25
N VAL A 169 1.18 -20.48 -5.97
CA VAL A 169 0.49 -20.34 -4.70
C VAL A 169 -0.68 -21.32 -4.57
N THR A 170 -1.45 -21.51 -5.65
CA THR A 170 -2.63 -22.41 -5.67
C THR A 170 -2.21 -23.87 -5.44
N PHE A 171 -1.14 -24.32 -6.11
CA PHE A 171 -0.62 -25.68 -5.99
C PHE A 171 0.42 -25.84 -4.87
N ARG A 172 0.64 -24.80 -4.06
CA ARG A 172 1.59 -24.79 -2.94
C ARG A 172 3.02 -25.21 -3.36
N LEU A 173 3.44 -24.73 -4.53
CA LEU A 173 4.77 -25.02 -5.07
C LEU A 173 5.82 -24.31 -4.22
N THR A 174 6.70 -25.10 -3.61
CA THR A 174 7.79 -24.62 -2.75
C THR A 174 9.16 -24.90 -3.38
N PRO A 175 10.24 -24.21 -2.93
CA PRO A 175 11.59 -24.58 -3.34
C PRO A 175 11.90 -26.07 -3.05
N ALA A 176 11.43 -26.62 -1.93
CA ALA A 176 11.60 -28.04 -1.61
C ALA A 176 10.87 -28.98 -2.59
N TRP A 177 9.71 -28.56 -3.11
CA TRP A 177 9.04 -29.29 -4.20
C TRP A 177 9.87 -29.25 -5.48
N ALA A 178 10.51 -28.12 -5.81
CA ALA A 178 11.36 -28.03 -7.00
C ALA A 178 12.54 -29.01 -6.98
N ASP A 179 13.06 -29.35 -5.80
CA ASP A 179 14.14 -30.33 -5.62
C ASP A 179 13.71 -31.76 -5.98
N THR A 180 12.41 -32.08 -5.92
CA THR A 180 11.86 -33.40 -6.25
C THR A 180 11.66 -33.64 -7.75
N LEU A 181 11.78 -32.61 -8.58
CA LEU A 181 11.51 -32.72 -10.01
C LEU A 181 12.60 -33.53 -10.72
N PRO A 182 12.27 -34.38 -11.71
CA PRO A 182 13.25 -35.12 -12.51
C PRO A 182 13.89 -34.20 -13.58
N LEU A 183 14.53 -33.11 -13.13
CA LEU A 183 15.16 -32.09 -13.97
C LEU A 183 16.66 -31.96 -13.66
N PRO A 184 17.47 -31.48 -14.61
CA PRO A 184 18.88 -31.17 -14.35
C PRO A 184 19.07 -30.19 -13.18
N ASP A 185 20.17 -30.32 -12.44
CA ASP A 185 20.45 -29.53 -11.22
C ASP A 185 20.36 -28.01 -11.43
N TRP A 186 20.90 -27.53 -12.55
CA TRP A 186 20.86 -26.10 -12.89
C TRP A 186 19.42 -25.59 -13.04
N LEU A 187 18.52 -26.43 -13.57
CA LEU A 187 17.12 -26.06 -13.80
C LEU A 187 16.32 -26.12 -12.50
N ARG A 188 16.56 -27.13 -11.65
CA ARG A 188 15.98 -27.18 -10.29
C ARG A 188 16.40 -25.97 -9.47
N GLY A 189 17.70 -25.63 -9.49
CA GLY A 189 18.23 -24.45 -8.82
C GLY A 189 17.59 -23.16 -9.34
N PHE A 190 17.42 -23.03 -10.66
CA PHE A 190 16.71 -21.89 -11.26
C PHE A 190 15.26 -21.77 -10.78
N VAL A 191 14.49 -22.86 -10.82
CA VAL A 191 13.09 -22.88 -10.33
C VAL A 191 13.04 -22.54 -8.84
N GLY A 192 13.94 -23.09 -8.03
CA GLY A 192 14.06 -22.77 -6.61
C GLY A 192 14.33 -21.28 -6.37
N ILE A 193 15.21 -20.66 -7.15
CA ILE A 193 15.48 -19.20 -7.10
C ILE A 193 14.22 -18.42 -7.48
N CYS A 194 13.49 -18.82 -8.53
CA CYS A 194 12.25 -18.17 -8.96
C CYS A 194 11.16 -18.26 -7.89
N LEU A 195 10.98 -19.41 -7.25
CA LEU A 195 9.99 -19.59 -6.18
C LEU A 195 10.38 -18.80 -4.92
N LYS A 196 11.67 -18.78 -4.57
CA LYS A 196 12.16 -18.04 -3.40
C LYS A 196 12.05 -16.52 -3.56
N ASN A 197 12.31 -15.99 -4.76
CA ASN A 197 12.33 -14.54 -5.02
C ASN A 197 11.08 -14.06 -5.77
N GLY A 198 10.10 -14.93 -5.99
CA GLY A 198 8.95 -14.70 -6.86
C GLY A 198 8.14 -13.46 -6.50
N ASP A 199 7.91 -13.25 -5.20
CA ASP A 199 7.09 -12.14 -4.71
C ASP A 199 7.85 -10.82 -4.76
N PHE A 200 9.16 -10.83 -4.48
CA PHE A 200 10.00 -9.64 -4.65
C PHE A 200 10.03 -9.19 -6.12
N VAL A 201 10.21 -10.13 -7.05
CA VAL A 201 10.14 -9.86 -8.50
C VAL A 201 8.75 -9.33 -8.89
N SER A 202 7.67 -9.90 -8.34
CA SER A 202 6.31 -9.40 -8.55
C SER A 202 6.14 -7.95 -8.11
N MET A 203 6.65 -7.59 -6.93
CA MET A 203 6.58 -6.20 -6.42
C MET A 203 7.39 -5.25 -7.29
N LEU A 204 8.59 -5.66 -7.72
CA LEU A 204 9.43 -4.87 -8.61
C LEU A 204 8.74 -4.61 -9.96
N LEU A 205 8.14 -5.63 -10.55
CA LEU A 205 7.41 -5.52 -11.82
C LEU A 205 6.15 -4.65 -11.70
N ALA A 206 5.36 -4.86 -10.64
CA ALA A 206 4.18 -4.04 -10.34
C ALA A 206 4.56 -2.56 -10.15
N ALA A 207 5.54 -2.28 -9.31
CA ALA A 207 6.03 -0.92 -9.05
C ALA A 207 6.60 -0.28 -10.32
N SER A 208 7.39 -1.02 -11.12
CA SER A 208 7.97 -0.52 -12.37
C SER A 208 6.88 -0.13 -13.37
N HIS A 209 5.87 -0.96 -13.52
CA HIS A 209 4.79 -0.66 -14.45
C HIS A 209 3.93 0.53 -13.99
N VAL A 210 3.52 0.57 -12.72
CA VAL A 210 2.80 1.70 -12.12
C VAL A 210 3.63 2.99 -12.23
N TYR A 211 4.95 2.90 -12.11
CA TYR A 211 5.85 4.04 -12.32
C TYR A 211 5.75 4.57 -13.74
N PHE A 212 5.73 3.71 -14.76
CA PHE A 212 5.56 4.15 -16.14
C PHE A 212 4.19 4.79 -16.39
N SER A 213 3.11 4.22 -15.86
CA SER A 213 1.78 4.86 -15.91
C SER A 213 1.79 6.22 -15.21
N THR A 214 2.54 6.37 -14.11
CA THR A 214 2.74 7.67 -13.44
C THR A 214 3.50 8.64 -14.35
N VAL A 215 4.59 8.21 -15.00
CA VAL A 215 5.36 9.03 -15.95
C VAL A 215 4.48 9.51 -17.10
N ASP A 216 3.63 8.63 -17.64
CA ASP A 216 2.71 8.98 -18.73
C ASP A 216 1.61 9.94 -18.26
N ARG A 217 1.17 9.83 -17.00
CA ARG A 217 0.12 10.68 -16.43
C ARG A 217 0.56 12.10 -16.11
N ILE A 218 1.72 12.24 -15.45
CA ILE A 218 2.16 13.53 -14.85
C ILE A 218 3.54 13.99 -15.31
N GLY A 219 4.21 13.22 -16.18
CA GLY A 219 5.56 13.50 -16.68
C GLY A 219 6.66 13.03 -15.73
N LEU A 220 7.86 12.82 -16.30
CA LEU A 220 9.00 12.19 -15.62
C LEU A 220 9.41 12.89 -14.31
N ARG A 221 9.50 14.23 -14.30
CA ARG A 221 9.91 14.99 -13.11
C ARG A 221 8.96 14.75 -11.94
N LYS A 222 7.66 14.88 -12.18
CA LYS A 222 6.63 14.70 -11.15
C LYS A 222 6.55 13.23 -10.71
N ALA A 223 6.67 12.29 -11.64
CA ALA A 223 6.71 10.86 -11.33
C ALA A 223 7.91 10.47 -10.44
N ARG A 224 9.10 11.04 -10.70
CA ARG A 224 10.27 10.86 -9.81
C ARG A 224 10.02 11.40 -8.41
N ILE A 225 9.42 12.58 -8.30
CA ILE A 225 9.05 13.16 -7.00
C ILE A 225 8.04 12.27 -6.28
N THR A 226 6.98 11.83 -6.97
CA THR A 226 5.99 10.89 -6.42
C THR A 226 6.64 9.62 -5.91
N ALA A 227 7.48 8.97 -6.73
CA ALA A 227 8.17 7.74 -6.35
C ALA A 227 9.10 7.96 -5.16
N ALA A 228 9.91 9.03 -5.18
CA ALA A 228 10.81 9.35 -4.08
C ALA A 228 10.05 9.59 -2.77
N ILE A 229 8.96 10.36 -2.80
CA ILE A 229 8.14 10.63 -1.62
C ILE A 229 7.55 9.33 -1.06
N ILE A 230 6.90 8.52 -1.90
CA ILE A 230 6.23 7.31 -1.42
C ILE A 230 7.26 6.30 -0.92
N LEU A 231 8.29 5.99 -1.71
CA LEU A 231 9.31 4.99 -1.35
C LEU A 231 10.06 5.38 -0.07
N ALA A 232 10.49 6.64 0.06
CA ALA A 232 11.23 7.09 1.24
C ALA A 232 10.33 7.17 2.47
N SER A 233 9.11 7.71 2.34
CA SER A 233 8.18 7.84 3.47
C SER A 233 7.70 6.48 3.96
N SER A 234 7.36 5.56 3.06
CA SER A 234 6.96 4.21 3.45
C SER A 234 8.13 3.46 4.08
N ALA A 235 9.35 3.58 3.54
CA ALA A 235 10.52 2.97 4.14
C ALA A 235 10.78 3.49 5.56
N LEU A 236 10.64 4.80 5.77
CA LEU A 236 10.75 5.41 7.09
C LEU A 236 9.65 4.91 8.03
N LEU A 237 8.39 4.95 7.62
CA LEU A 237 7.24 4.50 8.41
C LEU A 237 7.38 3.04 8.83
N GLU A 238 7.79 2.17 7.91
CA GLU A 238 7.96 0.74 8.14
C GLU A 238 9.16 0.43 9.01
N THR A 239 10.26 1.18 8.86
CA THR A 239 11.42 1.06 9.75
C THR A 239 11.06 1.47 11.17
N VAL A 240 10.38 2.62 11.34
CA VAL A 240 9.89 3.07 12.64
C VAL A 240 8.86 2.10 13.21
N GLY A 241 7.95 1.59 12.39
CA GLY A 241 6.95 0.58 12.74
C GLY A 241 7.58 -0.70 13.28
N THR A 242 8.56 -1.23 12.56
CA THR A 242 9.26 -2.46 12.95
C THR A 242 10.04 -2.28 14.27
N LEU A 243 10.67 -1.12 14.47
CA LEU A 243 11.52 -0.86 15.65
C LEU A 243 10.74 -0.46 16.90
N SER A 244 9.61 0.24 16.74
CA SER A 244 8.86 0.84 17.85
C SER A 244 7.49 0.22 18.09
N GLY A 245 6.95 -0.52 17.12
CA GLY A 245 5.57 -0.99 17.11
C GLY A 245 4.53 0.07 16.73
N ILE A 246 4.94 1.32 16.46
CA ILE A 246 4.05 2.42 16.03
C ILE A 246 4.45 2.81 14.60
N PRO A 247 3.50 2.93 13.64
CA PRO A 247 2.05 3.04 13.86
C PRO A 247 1.27 1.72 13.69
N PHE A 248 1.88 0.68 13.11
CA PHE A 248 1.17 -0.51 12.64
C PHE A 248 0.82 -1.52 13.75
N GLY A 249 1.58 -1.53 14.85
CA GLY A 249 1.59 -2.61 15.83
C GLY A 249 2.97 -3.24 15.93
N SER A 250 3.17 -4.13 16.90
CA SER A 250 4.43 -4.86 17.05
C SER A 250 4.45 -6.07 16.11
N TYR A 251 5.43 -6.11 15.20
CA TYR A 251 5.67 -7.20 14.27
C TYR A 251 7.15 -7.33 13.96
N GLN A 252 7.55 -8.48 13.42
CA GLN A 252 8.92 -8.75 13.01
C GLN A 252 8.93 -9.34 11.61
N TYR A 253 9.72 -8.76 10.70
CA TYR A 253 9.92 -9.30 9.37
C TYR A 253 10.72 -10.62 9.40
N THR A 254 10.47 -11.48 8.42
CA THR A 254 11.23 -12.73 8.14
C THR A 254 12.04 -12.58 6.84
N ASP A 255 12.85 -13.58 6.48
CA ASP A 255 13.65 -13.54 5.25
C ASP A 255 12.84 -13.95 4.01
N ALA A 256 11.53 -14.20 4.18
CA ALA A 256 10.65 -14.70 3.12
C ALA A 256 10.24 -13.63 2.10
N PHE A 257 10.45 -12.33 2.38
CA PHE A 257 9.98 -11.23 1.52
C PHE A 257 11.08 -10.47 0.78
N GLY A 258 12.16 -11.18 0.46
CA GLY A 258 13.28 -10.66 -0.32
C GLY A 258 14.35 -9.95 0.53
N PRO A 259 15.33 -9.32 -0.12
CA PRO A 259 16.47 -8.72 0.56
C PRO A 259 16.06 -7.61 1.52
N ARG A 260 16.77 -7.49 2.66
CA ARG A 260 16.52 -6.45 3.66
C ARG A 260 17.50 -5.29 3.58
N MET A 261 17.00 -4.07 3.69
CA MET A 261 17.78 -2.86 3.90
C MET A 261 18.15 -2.74 5.38
N GLY A 262 19.46 -2.64 5.65
CA GLY A 262 19.98 -2.50 7.02
C GLY A 262 19.62 -3.67 7.96
N GLY A 263 19.28 -4.85 7.42
CA GLY A 263 18.85 -6.03 8.18
C GLY A 263 17.42 -5.97 8.74
N VAL A 264 16.74 -4.82 8.62
CA VAL A 264 15.43 -4.57 9.24
C VAL A 264 14.30 -4.64 8.23
N LEU A 265 14.37 -3.85 7.15
CA LEU A 265 13.23 -3.60 6.26
C LEU A 265 13.38 -4.34 4.92
N PRO A 266 12.46 -5.25 4.54
CA PRO A 266 12.45 -5.84 3.21
C PRO A 266 12.28 -4.79 2.10
N LEU A 267 13.12 -4.86 1.06
CA LEU A 267 13.04 -3.94 -0.09
C LEU A 267 11.72 -4.05 -0.87
N ALA A 268 11.03 -5.19 -0.75
CA ALA A 268 9.71 -5.40 -1.33
C ALA A 268 8.66 -4.42 -0.79
N ILE A 269 8.78 -4.00 0.47
CA ILE A 269 7.73 -3.25 1.18
C ILE A 269 7.55 -1.85 0.60
N PRO A 270 8.61 -1.01 0.45
CA PRO A 270 8.44 0.28 -0.22
C PRO A 270 7.91 0.16 -1.65
N LEU A 271 8.34 -0.88 -2.39
CA LEU A 271 7.84 -1.14 -3.75
C LEU A 271 6.33 -1.47 -3.74
N ALA A 272 5.87 -2.26 -2.77
CA ALA A 272 4.46 -2.58 -2.58
C ALA A 272 3.66 -1.31 -2.24
N TRP A 273 4.11 -0.50 -1.28
CA TRP A 273 3.50 0.80 -0.96
C TRP A 273 3.39 1.69 -2.19
N PHE A 274 4.45 1.81 -3.00
CA PHE A 274 4.41 2.58 -4.23
C PHE A 274 3.40 2.02 -5.24
N ALA A 275 3.44 0.72 -5.53
CA ALA A 275 2.53 0.08 -6.46
C ALA A 275 1.07 0.27 -6.06
N VAL A 276 0.77 0.15 -4.76
CA VAL A 276 -0.60 0.21 -4.23
C VAL A 276 -1.10 1.64 -4.12
N VAL A 277 -0.35 2.55 -3.48
CA VAL A 277 -0.77 3.95 -3.29
C VAL A 277 -0.85 4.69 -4.62
N ALA A 278 0.22 4.64 -5.43
CA ALA A 278 0.21 5.30 -6.73
C ALA A 278 -0.78 4.62 -7.68
N GLY A 279 -0.87 3.28 -7.65
CA GLY A 279 -1.79 2.52 -8.47
C GLY A 279 -3.25 2.85 -8.18
N ALA A 280 -3.63 2.93 -6.90
CA ALA A 280 -4.99 3.28 -6.48
C ALA A 280 -5.33 4.73 -6.85
N ASN A 281 -4.43 5.67 -6.56
CA ASN A 281 -4.64 7.08 -6.91
C ASN A 281 -4.79 7.28 -8.43
N LEU A 282 -3.92 6.67 -9.25
CA LEU A 282 -4.03 6.71 -10.72
C LEU A 282 -5.35 6.10 -11.21
N SER A 283 -5.76 4.98 -10.61
CA SER A 283 -6.99 4.27 -10.97
C SER A 283 -8.25 5.08 -10.69
N LEU A 284 -8.25 5.83 -9.58
CA LEU A 284 -9.38 6.65 -9.13
C LEU A 284 -9.41 8.01 -9.83
N SER A 285 -8.26 8.70 -9.88
CA SER A 285 -8.14 10.07 -10.42
C SER A 285 -8.54 10.16 -11.89
N GLN A 286 -8.29 9.12 -12.69
CA GLN A 286 -8.62 9.13 -14.12
C GLN A 286 -10.12 9.29 -14.44
N TYR A 287 -11.01 9.00 -13.49
CA TYR A 287 -12.46 9.18 -13.64
C TYR A 287 -13.01 10.37 -12.84
N TRP A 288 -12.17 11.05 -12.06
CA TRP A 288 -12.60 12.09 -11.15
C TRP A 288 -12.59 13.46 -11.81
N ARG A 289 -13.79 14.06 -11.96
CA ARG A 289 -13.98 15.38 -12.56
C ARG A 289 -14.02 16.53 -11.53
N GLY A 290 -13.96 16.23 -10.23
CA GLY A 290 -14.05 17.24 -9.17
C GLY A 290 -12.74 17.99 -8.97
N GLY A 291 -12.77 19.31 -8.77
CA GLY A 291 -11.56 20.13 -8.63
C GLY A 291 -10.75 19.90 -7.35
N SER A 292 -11.33 19.27 -6.32
CA SER A 292 -10.61 18.95 -5.06
C SER A 292 -9.93 17.59 -5.12
N ARG A 293 -8.70 17.54 -4.60
CA ARG A 293 -7.89 16.33 -4.46
C ARG A 293 -8.19 15.51 -3.20
N ALA A 294 -9.00 16.05 -2.27
CA ALA A 294 -9.29 15.41 -0.97
C ALA A 294 -10.07 14.11 -1.13
N PRO A 295 -11.18 14.08 -1.90
CA PRO A 295 -11.95 12.86 -2.06
C PRO A 295 -11.13 11.73 -2.67
N ILE A 296 -10.24 12.04 -3.63
CA ILE A 296 -9.37 11.03 -4.24
C ILE A 296 -8.28 10.56 -3.29
N ALA A 297 -7.72 11.44 -2.47
CA ALA A 297 -6.78 11.04 -1.44
C ALA A 297 -7.43 10.09 -0.41
N ILE A 298 -8.61 10.46 0.10
CA ILE A 298 -9.37 9.62 1.05
C ILE A 298 -9.77 8.28 0.42
N ALA A 299 -10.26 8.30 -0.83
CA ALA A 299 -10.60 7.08 -1.56
C ALA A 299 -9.36 6.20 -1.82
N THR A 300 -8.20 6.81 -2.08
CA THR A 300 -6.93 6.08 -2.19
C THR A 300 -6.62 5.35 -0.88
N GLY A 301 -6.71 6.05 0.26
CA GLY A 301 -6.53 5.43 1.57
C GLY A 301 -7.51 4.30 1.86
N ALA A 302 -8.78 4.43 1.46
CA ALA A 302 -9.77 3.39 1.63
C ALA A 302 -9.43 2.14 0.78
N VAL A 303 -9.01 2.33 -0.47
CA VAL A 303 -8.60 1.24 -1.36
C VAL A 303 -7.33 0.55 -0.84
N THR A 304 -6.34 1.30 -0.35
CA THR A 304 -5.10 0.73 0.19
C THR A 304 -5.34 0.00 1.51
N MET A 305 -6.24 0.50 2.37
CA MET A 305 -6.66 -0.20 3.58
C MET A 305 -7.35 -1.53 3.26
N LEU A 306 -8.25 -1.54 2.27
CA LEU A 306 -8.88 -2.78 1.81
C LEU A 306 -7.84 -3.74 1.22
N PHE A 307 -6.89 -3.22 0.45
CA PHE A 307 -5.79 -4.01 -0.10
C PHE A 307 -4.97 -4.67 1.02
N ASP A 308 -4.59 -3.92 2.05
CA ASP A 308 -3.86 -4.42 3.22
C ASP A 308 -4.66 -5.48 3.96
N PHE A 309 -5.96 -5.24 4.20
CA PHE A 309 -6.86 -6.24 4.79
C PHE A 309 -6.92 -7.57 4.02
N LEU A 310 -6.88 -7.51 2.69
CA LEU A 310 -6.84 -8.72 1.85
C LEU A 310 -5.46 -9.39 1.86
N MET A 311 -4.41 -8.60 1.96
CA MET A 311 -3.01 -9.05 1.97
C MET A 311 -2.64 -9.75 3.27
N GLU A 312 -3.11 -9.28 4.42
CA GLU A 312 -2.67 -9.72 5.75
C GLU A 312 -2.69 -11.25 5.96
N PRO A 313 -3.78 -12.00 5.66
CA PRO A 313 -3.77 -13.45 5.80
C PRO A 313 -2.79 -14.14 4.85
N PHE A 314 -2.60 -13.60 3.64
CA PHE A 314 -1.61 -14.11 2.70
C PHE A 314 -0.18 -13.86 3.20
N ALA A 315 0.11 -12.66 3.67
CA ALA A 315 1.44 -12.27 4.09
C ALA A 315 1.87 -12.92 5.40
N TYR A 316 1.04 -12.87 6.43
CA TYR A 316 1.36 -13.39 7.77
C TYR A 316 1.19 -14.92 7.85
N ALA A 317 0.05 -15.47 7.39
CA ALA A 317 -0.27 -16.89 7.63
C ALA A 317 0.22 -17.83 6.51
N ILE A 318 0.16 -17.42 5.24
CA ILE A 318 0.53 -18.28 4.11
C ILE A 318 2.02 -18.16 3.78
N ARG A 319 2.53 -16.93 3.65
CA ARG A 319 3.90 -16.67 3.23
C ARG A 319 4.87 -16.38 4.36
N GLY A 320 4.37 -16.05 5.54
CA GLY A 320 5.17 -15.74 6.71
C GLY A 320 6.14 -14.60 6.48
N TYR A 321 5.76 -13.54 5.77
CA TYR A 321 6.62 -12.38 5.50
C TYR A 321 6.97 -11.60 6.77
N TRP A 322 6.04 -11.54 7.71
CA TRP A 322 6.23 -11.01 9.04
C TRP A 322 5.42 -11.82 10.03
N HIS A 323 5.73 -11.66 11.31
CA HIS A 323 4.95 -12.20 12.42
C HIS A 323 4.48 -11.09 13.35
N TRP A 324 3.17 -11.02 13.59
CA TRP A 324 2.58 -10.11 14.56
C TRP A 324 2.77 -10.61 15.99
N ALA A 325 3.01 -9.68 16.92
CA ALA A 325 2.98 -9.98 18.34
C ALA A 325 1.60 -10.53 18.73
N GLY A 326 1.58 -11.69 19.41
CA GLY A 326 0.34 -12.34 19.80
C GLY A 326 -0.44 -13.01 18.65
N ASN A 327 0.15 -13.13 17.45
CA ASN A 327 -0.44 -13.80 16.28
C ASN A 327 -1.78 -13.21 15.79
N VAL A 328 -2.02 -11.93 16.10
CA VAL A 328 -3.23 -11.21 15.69
C VAL A 328 -2.82 -9.89 15.06
N VAL A 329 -3.41 -9.59 13.90
CA VAL A 329 -3.20 -8.31 13.22
C VAL A 329 -3.89 -7.19 13.99
N PRO A 330 -3.16 -6.17 14.48
CA PRO A 330 -3.78 -5.06 15.21
C PRO A 330 -4.66 -4.20 14.30
N PRO A 331 -5.87 -3.78 14.72
CA PRO A 331 -6.73 -2.90 13.91
C PRO A 331 -6.06 -1.59 13.49
N GLN A 332 -5.12 -1.09 14.32
CA GLN A 332 -4.34 0.11 14.01
C GLN A 332 -3.46 -0.03 12.75
N ASN A 333 -3.11 -1.26 12.33
CA ASN A 333 -2.43 -1.50 11.06
C ASN A 333 -3.27 -0.96 9.88
N PHE A 334 -4.52 -1.39 9.81
CA PHE A 334 -5.46 -0.99 8.75
C PHE A 334 -5.71 0.53 8.76
N PHE A 335 -5.90 1.12 9.95
CA PHE A 335 -6.06 2.57 10.08
C PHE A 335 -4.80 3.33 9.67
N SER A 336 -3.61 2.80 9.97
CA SER A 336 -2.35 3.39 9.54
C SER A 336 -2.23 3.37 8.02
N TRP A 337 -2.53 2.23 7.38
CA TRP A 337 -2.60 2.14 5.92
C TRP A 337 -3.57 3.14 5.31
N PHE A 338 -4.76 3.32 5.91
CA PHE A 338 -5.72 4.34 5.48
C PHE A 338 -5.16 5.77 5.59
N ILE A 339 -4.64 6.15 6.76
CA ILE A 339 -4.19 7.51 7.06
C ILE A 339 -2.96 7.86 6.21
N PHE A 340 -1.92 7.04 6.24
CA PHE A 340 -0.67 7.35 5.56
C PHE A 340 -0.82 7.28 4.04
N SER A 341 -1.61 6.34 3.52
CA SER A 341 -1.85 6.30 2.07
C SER A 341 -2.69 7.49 1.61
N SER A 342 -3.68 7.94 2.40
CA SER A 342 -4.42 9.18 2.12
C SER A 342 -3.48 10.39 2.11
N LEU A 343 -2.59 10.49 3.10
CA LEU A 343 -1.62 11.58 3.19
C LEU A 343 -0.65 11.57 2.01
N LEU A 344 -0.07 10.41 1.67
CA LEU A 344 0.83 10.25 0.54
C LEU A 344 0.14 10.59 -0.79
N ALA A 345 -1.10 10.14 -0.97
CA ALA A 345 -1.93 10.48 -2.12
C ALA A 345 -2.20 11.99 -2.22
N TRP A 346 -2.35 12.68 -1.09
CA TRP A 346 -2.61 14.11 -1.03
C TRP A 346 -1.38 14.98 -1.32
N ILE A 347 -0.22 14.61 -0.77
CA ILE A 347 1.02 15.41 -0.89
C ILE A 347 1.78 15.15 -2.19
N THR A 348 1.56 14.00 -2.83
CA THR A 348 2.26 13.67 -4.07
C THR A 348 1.69 14.46 -5.25
N PRO A 349 2.50 14.70 -6.31
CA PRO A 349 2.04 15.36 -7.53
C PRO A 349 1.01 14.59 -8.39
N ILE A 350 0.39 13.52 -7.89
CA ILE A 350 -0.67 12.82 -8.62
C ILE A 350 -1.96 13.60 -8.42
N TYR A 351 -2.43 14.28 -9.47
CA TYR A 351 -3.59 15.16 -9.38
C TYR A 351 -4.90 14.44 -9.70
N ALA A 352 -5.96 14.86 -9.00
CA ALA A 352 -7.34 14.42 -9.17
C ALA A 352 -8.02 15.08 -10.39
N GLU A 353 -7.38 15.04 -11.56
CA GLU A 353 -8.06 15.41 -12.81
C GLU A 353 -8.31 14.16 -13.65
N PRO A 354 -9.34 14.15 -14.51
CA PRO A 354 -9.55 13.05 -15.43
C PRO A 354 -8.36 12.92 -16.38
N ALA A 355 -7.98 11.68 -16.69
CA ALA A 355 -6.95 11.44 -17.69
C ALA A 355 -7.54 11.68 -19.08
N ARG A 356 -6.78 12.33 -19.99
CA ARG A 356 -7.20 12.49 -21.39
C ARG A 356 -7.38 11.13 -22.09
N LYS A 357 -6.55 10.15 -21.70
CA LYS A 357 -6.65 8.74 -22.10
C LYS A 357 -6.59 7.91 -20.83
N SER A 358 -7.62 7.10 -20.58
CA SER A 358 -7.66 6.18 -19.45
C SER A 358 -6.57 5.10 -19.61
N ASP A 359 -5.89 4.78 -18.52
CA ASP A 359 -4.95 3.67 -18.44
C ASP A 359 -5.49 2.66 -17.40
N PRO A 360 -6.00 1.50 -17.84
CA PRO A 360 -6.58 0.52 -16.94
C PRO A 360 -5.52 -0.27 -16.17
N ARG A 361 -4.25 -0.21 -16.57
CA ARG A 361 -3.22 -1.12 -16.07
C ARG A 361 -2.93 -1.00 -14.58
N PRO A 362 -2.90 0.20 -13.95
CA PRO A 362 -2.79 0.31 -12.50
C PRO A 362 -3.94 -0.39 -11.76
N ALA A 363 -5.17 -0.26 -12.25
CA ALA A 363 -6.34 -0.91 -11.66
C ALA A 363 -6.28 -2.43 -11.82
N ILE A 364 -5.86 -2.91 -13.00
CA ILE A 364 -5.65 -4.34 -13.27
C ILE A 364 -4.54 -4.89 -12.37
N THR A 365 -3.45 -4.13 -12.14
CA THR A 365 -2.35 -4.52 -11.25
C THR A 365 -2.85 -4.77 -9.83
N LEU A 366 -3.62 -3.82 -9.28
CA LEU A 366 -4.26 -3.98 -7.96
C LEU A 366 -5.20 -5.19 -7.94
N GLY A 367 -6.05 -5.33 -8.96
CA GLY A 367 -6.98 -6.46 -9.07
C GLY A 367 -6.29 -7.81 -9.12
N ILE A 368 -5.18 -7.93 -9.87
CA ILE A 368 -4.37 -9.14 -9.94
C ILE A 368 -3.74 -9.45 -8.58
N MET A 369 -3.14 -8.46 -7.92
CA MET A 369 -2.52 -8.64 -6.60
C MET A 369 -3.55 -9.07 -5.55
N SER A 370 -4.69 -8.38 -5.46
CA SER A 370 -5.77 -8.75 -4.54
C SER A 370 -6.40 -10.09 -4.89
N GLY A 371 -6.56 -10.40 -6.17
CA GLY A 371 -7.06 -11.68 -6.66
C GLY A 371 -6.13 -12.84 -6.32
N LEU A 372 -4.81 -12.64 -6.43
CA LEU A 372 -3.79 -13.60 -5.99
C LEU A 372 -3.91 -13.90 -4.50
N PHE A 373 -4.05 -12.86 -3.66
CA PHE A 373 -4.22 -13.06 -2.22
C PHE A 373 -5.49 -13.84 -1.89
N LEU A 374 -6.61 -13.51 -2.54
CA LEU A 374 -7.87 -14.21 -2.34
C LEU A 374 -7.81 -15.67 -2.82
N ALA A 375 -7.21 -15.92 -3.99
CA ALA A 375 -7.02 -17.27 -4.50
C ALA A 375 -6.13 -18.11 -3.57
N ALA A 376 -5.05 -17.51 -3.06
CA ALA A 376 -4.19 -18.15 -2.07
C ALA A 376 -4.96 -18.54 -0.82
N ARG A 377 -5.75 -17.62 -0.28
CA ARG A 377 -6.59 -17.84 0.89
C ARG A 377 -7.54 -19.01 0.70
N MET A 378 -8.23 -19.05 -0.44
CA MET A 378 -9.12 -20.17 -0.77
C MET A 378 -8.35 -21.51 -0.90
N ALA A 379 -7.19 -21.51 -1.55
CA ALA A 379 -6.38 -22.72 -1.73
C ALA A 379 -5.73 -23.23 -0.42
N HIS A 380 -5.49 -22.34 0.54
CA HIS A 380 -4.86 -22.66 1.83
C HIS A 380 -5.87 -22.84 2.97
N GLY A 381 -7.13 -22.44 2.78
CA GLY A 381 -8.20 -22.56 3.78
C GLY A 381 -8.17 -21.48 4.86
N VAL A 382 -7.81 -20.23 4.49
CA VAL A 382 -7.58 -19.09 5.40
C VAL A 382 -8.50 -17.89 5.14
#